data_AF-A0A1G4K6J0-F1
#
_entry.id   AF-A0A1G4K6J0-F1
#
_cell.length_a   1.000
_cell.length_b   1.000
_cell.length_c   1.000
_cell.angle_alpha   90.00
_cell.angle_beta   90.00
_cell.angle_gamma   90.00
#
_symmetry.space_group_name_H-M   'P 1'
#
loop_
_entity.id
_entity.type
_entity.pdbx_description
1 polymer ?
#
loop_
_entity_poly.entity_id
_entity_poly.type
_entity_poly.pdbx_seq_one_letter_code
_entity_poly.pdbx_strand_id
1 'polypeptide(L)' 'MVQPNPYLLGRFLDPVFALAVGTVSYYAHERKVGRAEGHSLNELVRKRLERVRAGKHVGQY' A
#
# COMPACT_ATOMS: atom_id res chain seq x y z
N MET A 1 -37.48 13.15 6.47
CA MET A 1 -36.19 13.82 6.73
C MET A 1 -35.17 12.72 7.00
N VAL A 2 -34.18 12.53 6.13
CA VAL A 2 -33.15 11.50 6.31
C VAL A 2 -32.16 12.00 7.36
N GLN A 3 -32.00 11.27 8.46
CA GLN A 3 -31.05 11.65 9.50
C GLN A 3 -29.62 11.61 8.94
N PRO A 4 -28.80 12.65 9.16
CA PRO A 4 -27.41 12.61 8.75
C PRO A 4 -26.72 11.47 9.49
N ASN A 5 -26.18 10.51 8.75
CA ASN A 5 -25.60 9.29 9.31
C ASN A 5 -24.32 9.65 10.09
N PRO A 6 -24.33 9.58 11.44
CA PRO A 6 -23.25 10.13 12.27
C PRO A 6 -22.00 9.23 12.30
N TYR A 7 -22.07 8.05 11.68
CA TYR A 7 -21.04 7.01 11.76
C TYR A 7 -20.02 7.04 10.62
N LEU A 8 -20.15 7.96 9.66
CA LEU A 8 -19.06 8.22 8.73
C LEU A 8 -18.04 9.11 9.42
N LEU A 9 -16.90 8.52 9.80
CA LEU A 9 -15.68 9.23 10.27
C LEU A 9 -15.31 10.43 9.37
N GLY A 10 -15.79 10.41 8.14
CA GLY A 10 -15.87 11.53 7.22
C GLY A 10 -15.87 10.96 5.80
N ARG A 11 -16.56 11.61 4.85
CA ARG A 11 -16.61 11.16 3.45
C ARG A 11 -15.21 10.89 2.84
N PHE A 12 -14.19 11.59 3.33
CA PHE A 12 -12.80 11.43 2.91
C PHE A 12 -11.95 10.61 3.87
N LEU A 13 -12.30 10.57 5.16
CA LEU A 13 -11.53 9.83 6.15
C LEU A 13 -11.78 8.32 6.02
N ASP A 14 -13.00 7.94 5.69
CA ASP A 14 -13.43 6.55 5.52
C ASP A 14 -12.61 5.79 4.45
N PRO A 15 -12.45 6.28 3.20
CA PRO A 15 -11.61 5.61 2.20
C PRO A 15 -10.13 5.59 2.56
N VAL A 16 -9.61 6.63 3.23
CA VAL A 16 -8.22 6.65 3.70
C VAL A 16 -8.00 5.58 4.77
N PHE A 17 -8.94 5.45 5.70
CA PHE A 17 -8.89 4.43 6.74
C PHE A 17 -9.00 3.02 6.15
N ALA A 18 -9.91 2.81 5.19
CA ALA A 18 -10.06 1.54 4.50
C ALA A 18 -8.76 1.11 3.80
N LEU A 19 -8.09 2.04 3.10
CA LEU A 19 -6.80 1.78 2.45
C LEU A 19 -5.68 1.51 3.47
N ALA A 20 -5.63 2.27 4.56
CA ALA A 20 -4.64 2.09 5.61
C ALA A 20 -4.80 0.72 6.30
N VAL A 21 -6.01 0.39 6.73
CA VAL A 21 -6.32 -0.90 7.38
C VAL A 21 -6.04 -2.05 6.43
N GLY A 22 -6.48 -1.97 5.17
CA GLY A 22 -6.20 -3.00 4.17
C GLY A 22 -4.70 -3.22 3.95
N THR A 23 -3.91 -2.14 3.89
CA THR A 23 -2.46 -2.22 3.76
C THR A 23 -1.83 -2.89 4.98
N VAL A 24 -2.19 -2.46 6.19
CA VAL A 24 -1.67 -3.03 7.44
C VAL A 24 -2.04 -4.50 7.58
N SER A 25 -3.29 -4.87 7.26
CA SER A 25 -3.76 -6.25 7.27
C SER A 25 -2.96 -7.14 6.32
N TYR A 26 -2.63 -6.64 5.12
CA TYR A 26 -1.78 -7.37 4.18
C TYR A 26 -0.36 -7.59 4.76
N TYR A 27 0.27 -6.56 5.32
CA TYR A 27 1.58 -6.71 5.97
C TYR A 27 1.54 -7.68 7.15
N ALA A 28 0.48 -7.62 7.97
CA ALA A 28 0.30 -8.56 9.08
C ALA A 28 0.12 -10.00 8.59
N HIS A 29 -0.60 -10.20 7.50
CA HIS A 29 -0.76 -11.51 6.86
C HIS A 29 0.58 -12.04 6.33
N GLU A 30 1.33 -11.21 5.60
CA GLU A 30 2.65 -11.58 5.06
C GLU A 30 3.63 -12.00 6.16
N ARG A 31 3.60 -11.30 7.32
CA ARG A 31 4.39 -11.67 8.51
C ARG A 31 3.96 -13.00 9.13
N LYS A 32 2.66 -13.32 9.14
CA LYS A 32 2.14 -14.57 9.73
C LYS A 32 2.39 -15.79 8.86
N VAL A 33 2.30 -15.64 7.54
CA VAL A 33 2.45 -16.76 6.60
C VAL A 33 3.92 -17.17 6.41
N GLY A 34 4.87 -16.33 6.83
CA GLY A 34 6.29 -16.68 6.76
C GLY A 34 6.78 -16.78 5.30
N ARG A 35 6.51 -15.73 4.52
CA ARG A 35 6.91 -15.67 3.11
C ARG A 35 8.44 -15.79 3.00
N ALA A 36 8.93 -16.60 2.06
CA ALA A 36 10.36 -16.81 1.84
C ALA A 36 11.10 -15.47 1.64
N GLU A 37 12.31 -15.38 2.19
CA GLU A 37 13.18 -14.20 2.03
C GLU A 37 13.39 -13.90 0.53
N GLY A 38 13.31 -12.63 0.14
CA GLY A 38 13.40 -12.20 -1.27
C GLY A 38 12.06 -12.01 -2.00
N HIS A 39 10.95 -12.48 -1.44
CA HIS A 39 9.59 -12.34 -2.00
C HIS A 39 8.66 -11.44 -1.19
N SER A 40 9.22 -10.65 -0.25
CA SER A 40 8.43 -9.68 0.50
C SER A 40 7.95 -8.54 -0.41
N LEU A 41 6.77 -7.98 -0.10
CA LEU A 41 6.24 -6.84 -0.86
C LEU A 41 7.25 -5.68 -0.88
N ASN A 42 7.95 -5.45 0.23
CA ASN A 42 8.90 -4.35 0.38
C ASN A 42 10.10 -4.50 -0.56
N GLU A 43 10.63 -5.72 -0.73
CA GLU A 43 11.72 -5.99 -1.66
C GLU A 43 11.27 -5.84 -3.11
N LEU A 44 10.06 -6.29 -3.45
CA LEU A 44 9.50 -6.12 -4.80
C LEU A 44 9.29 -4.64 -5.14
N VAL A 45 8.78 -3.85 -4.20
CA VAL A 45 8.61 -2.41 -4.34
C VAL A 45 9.97 -1.73 -4.50
N ARG A 46 10.95 -2.09 -3.67
CA ARG A 46 12.32 -1.57 -3.76
C ARG A 46 12.95 -1.89 -5.13
N LYS A 47 12.89 -3.14 -5.59
CA LYS A 47 13.36 -3.56 -6.91
C LYS A 47 12.65 -2.82 -8.05
N ARG A 48 11.37 -2.51 -7.90
CA ARG A 48 10.61 -1.73 -8.88
C ARG A 48 11.04 -0.26 -8.89
N LEU A 49 11.24 0.34 -7.72
CA LEU A 49 11.71 1.71 -7.58
C LEU A 49 13.12 1.87 -8.17
N GLU A 50 14.01 0.93 -7.89
CA GLU A 50 15.37 0.88 -8.45
C GLU A 50 15.33 0.76 -9.98
N ARG A 51 14.48 -0.12 -10.54
CA ARG A 51 14.28 -0.21 -12.00
C ARG A 51 13.76 1.08 -12.62
N VAL A 52 12.80 1.75 -11.98
CA VAL A 52 12.27 3.05 -12.46
C VAL A 52 13.34 4.14 -12.40
N ARG A 53 14.16 4.17 -11.34
CA ARG A 53 15.30 5.10 -11.22
C ARG A 53 16.39 4.81 -12.26
N ALA A 54 16.71 3.55 -12.50
CA ALA A 54 17.68 3.14 -13.52
C ALA A 54 17.21 3.46 -14.94
N GLY A 55 15.92 3.23 -15.24
CA GLY A 55 15.33 3.60 -16.53
C GLY A 55 15.31 5.11 -16.80
N LYS A 56 15.23 5.94 -15.74
CA LYS A 56 15.38 7.40 -15.86
C LYS A 56 16.80 7.84 -16.25
N HIS A 57 17.83 7.05 -15.95
CA HIS A 57 19.22 7.35 -16.33
C HIS A 57 19.55 7.00 -17.79
N VAL A 58 18.78 6.10 -18.42
CA VAL A 58 19.02 5.66 -19.81
C VAL A 58 18.36 6.60 -20.84
N GLY A 59 17.41 7.44 -20.42
CA GLY A 59 16.71 8.40 -21.29
C GLY A 59 17.33 9.80 -21.37
N GLN A 60 18.53 10.01 -20.82
CA GLN A 60 19.31 11.24 -20.97
C GLN A 60 20.55 10.96 -21.84
N TYR A 61 20.32 10.78 -23.14
CA TYR A 61 21.36 10.90 -24.18
C TYR A 61 20.76 11.61 -25.38
#